data_AF-A0A177EYL2-F1
#
_entry.id   AF-A0A177EYL2-F1
#
_cell.length_a   1.000
_cell.length_b   1.000
_cell.length_c   1.000
_cell.angle_alpha   90.00
_cell.angle_beta   90.00
_cell.angle_gamma   90.00
#
_symmetry.space_group_name_H-M   'P 1'
#
loop_
_entity.id
_entity.type
_entity.pdbx_description
1 polymer ?
#
loop_
_entity_poly.entity_id
_entity_poly.type
_entity_poly.pdbx_seq_one_letter_code
_entity_poly.pdbx_strand_id
1 'polypeptide(L)'
;MAPSATSPVPALEKEDHDRDAAFNKALHGKSADAAGGLMAMRSKDKAAQKAAVDEYFKHWDNKSAATETEETRKARRDEYATLTRHYYNLATDLYEYGWGTSFHFCRFAAGESFYKAIARHEHYLALKMGMQENWRVLDVGCGVGGPAREMIKFTGANVVGLNNNDYQIERSLRYAKKEGLGDKFSAVKGDFMQMSFPENSFDAVYAIEATVHAPSLQGVYEQIFRVLKPGGVFGVYEWLMTDNYDNDNPEHREIRLGIEQGDGISNMVKVSEGLAAIKAAGFELEHHEDLAERPDAIPWYYPLAGEFKYMGSIGDIFTIGRMTWWGRGLIHKFIGVGETLRVMPPGTQKTADSLALAADCLVAGGRKKLFTPMYLMIARKPKA
;
A
#
# COMPACT_ATOMS: atom_id res chain seq x y z
N MET A 1 7.02 -34.18 9.04
CA MET A 1 7.86 -33.60 7.99
C MET A 1 7.39 -32.17 7.80
N ALA A 2 8.22 -31.17 8.15
CA ALA A 2 7.86 -29.77 7.92
C ALA A 2 7.85 -29.52 6.40
N PRO A 3 6.82 -28.87 5.83
CA PRO A 3 6.84 -28.53 4.43
C PRO A 3 7.93 -27.46 4.22
N SER A 4 9.00 -27.88 3.55
CA SER A 4 9.93 -26.98 2.87
C SER A 4 9.16 -26.31 1.74
N ALA A 5 8.70 -25.07 1.95
CA ALA A 5 7.98 -24.31 0.93
C ALA A 5 8.62 -22.93 0.75
N THR A 6 9.90 -22.89 0.39
CA THR A 6 10.42 -21.74 -0.37
C THR A 6 9.94 -21.91 -1.80
N SER A 7 8.80 -21.31 -2.12
CA SER A 7 8.39 -21.19 -3.53
C SER A 7 9.51 -20.46 -4.29
N PRO A 8 10.01 -20.99 -5.41
CA PRO A 8 11.07 -20.33 -6.17
C PRO A 8 10.62 -18.91 -6.55
N VAL A 9 11.53 -17.93 -6.43
CA VAL A 9 11.26 -16.55 -6.86
C VAL A 9 10.85 -16.60 -8.33
N PRO A 10 9.65 -16.11 -8.70
CA PRO A 10 9.21 -16.14 -10.09
C PRO A 10 10.15 -15.30 -10.96
N ALA A 11 10.21 -15.61 -12.26
CA ALA A 11 10.93 -14.77 -13.21
C ALA A 11 10.33 -13.36 -13.15
N LEU A 12 11.14 -12.38 -12.77
CA LEU A 12 10.68 -11.01 -12.56
C LEU A 12 10.40 -10.33 -13.91
N GLU A 13 9.40 -9.44 -13.93
CA GLU A 13 9.15 -8.58 -15.10
C GLU A 13 10.39 -7.72 -15.36
N LYS A 14 10.81 -7.64 -16.63
CA LYS A 14 11.91 -6.75 -17.01
C LYS A 14 11.44 -5.30 -16.91
N GLU A 15 12.18 -4.47 -16.16
CA GLU A 15 11.92 -3.04 -16.08
C GLU A 15 12.10 -2.35 -17.45
N ASP A 16 11.14 -1.49 -17.80
CA ASP A 16 11.19 -0.63 -18.98
C ASP A 16 10.74 0.79 -18.58
N HIS A 17 11.71 1.58 -18.14
CA HIS A 17 11.47 2.93 -17.64
C HIS A 17 10.97 3.88 -18.72
N ASP A 18 11.37 3.68 -19.98
CA ASP A 18 10.97 4.53 -21.11
C ASP A 18 9.50 4.30 -21.46
N ARG A 19 9.08 3.03 -21.55
CA ARG A 19 7.69 2.65 -21.75
C ARG A 19 6.81 3.18 -20.62
N ASP A 20 7.24 2.97 -19.38
CA ASP A 20 6.48 3.38 -18.19
C ASP A 20 6.33 4.90 -18.13
N ALA A 21 7.40 5.65 -18.37
CA ALA A 21 7.38 7.11 -18.41
C ALA A 21 6.49 7.63 -19.56
N ALA A 22 6.54 6.99 -20.74
CA ALA A 22 5.69 7.34 -21.87
C ALA A 22 4.20 7.11 -21.54
N PHE A 23 3.86 5.99 -20.90
CA PHE A 23 2.50 5.70 -20.45
C PHE A 23 2.03 6.69 -19.38
N ASN A 24 2.89 6.97 -18.39
CA ASN A 24 2.63 7.95 -17.34
C ASN A 24 2.32 9.34 -17.92
N LYS A 25 3.15 9.80 -18.85
CA LYS A 25 2.97 11.08 -19.55
C LYS A 25 1.68 11.11 -20.38
N ALA A 26 1.33 10.01 -21.04
CA ALA A 26 0.09 9.90 -21.79
C ALA A 26 -1.14 9.96 -20.87
N LEU A 27 -1.13 9.21 -19.78
CA LEU A 27 -2.25 9.13 -18.85
C LEU A 27 -2.44 10.42 -18.05
N HIS A 28 -1.37 10.89 -17.42
CA HIS A 28 -1.44 11.96 -16.44
C HIS A 28 -1.13 13.32 -17.06
N GLY A 29 -0.33 13.45 -18.11
CA GLY A 29 -0.06 14.72 -18.77
C GLY A 29 0.29 15.85 -17.78
N LYS A 30 -0.55 16.91 -17.72
CA LYS A 30 -0.43 18.02 -16.76
C LYS A 30 -1.21 17.82 -15.45
N SER A 31 -1.86 16.68 -15.23
CA SER A 31 -2.63 16.38 -14.01
C SER A 31 -1.74 16.33 -12.76
N ALA A 32 -0.47 15.97 -12.92
CA ALA A 32 0.54 16.08 -11.86
C ALA A 32 0.70 17.53 -11.37
N ASP A 33 0.43 18.52 -12.23
CA ASP A 33 0.45 19.94 -11.89
C ASP A 33 -0.81 20.45 -11.18
N ALA A 34 -1.92 19.69 -11.26
CA ALA A 34 -3.17 20.07 -10.62
C ALA A 34 -3.07 19.93 -9.09
N ALA A 35 -3.98 20.60 -8.37
CA ALA A 35 -4.05 20.57 -6.90
C ALA A 35 -4.43 19.20 -6.29
N GLY A 36 -4.37 18.11 -7.06
CA GLY A 36 -4.74 16.74 -6.67
C GLY A 36 -6.24 16.45 -6.77
N GLY A 37 -6.61 15.20 -6.47
CA GLY A 37 -7.99 14.74 -6.34
C GLY A 37 -8.81 14.87 -7.63
N LEU A 38 -10.06 15.33 -7.50
CA LEU A 38 -11.05 15.33 -8.59
C LEU A 38 -10.62 16.13 -9.83
N MET A 39 -9.83 17.20 -9.64
CA MET A 39 -9.33 18.00 -10.75
C MET A 39 -8.26 17.27 -11.56
N ALA A 40 -7.32 16.59 -10.89
CA ALA A 40 -6.32 15.74 -11.55
C ALA A 40 -7.00 14.62 -12.34
N MET A 41 -7.99 13.95 -11.75
CA MET A 41 -8.76 12.88 -12.38
C MET A 41 -9.45 13.30 -13.68
N ARG A 42 -10.07 14.50 -13.72
CA ARG A 42 -10.74 15.02 -14.92
C ARG A 42 -9.79 15.32 -16.07
N SER A 43 -8.53 15.59 -15.76
CA SER A 43 -7.50 15.94 -16.74
C SER A 43 -6.77 14.73 -17.35
N LYS A 44 -7.10 13.50 -16.92
CA LYS A 44 -6.49 12.28 -17.47
C LYS A 44 -6.91 12.01 -18.91
N ASP A 45 -5.99 11.44 -19.68
CA ASP A 45 -6.31 10.94 -21.02
C ASP A 45 -7.26 9.74 -20.96
N LYS A 46 -8.29 9.77 -21.79
CA LYS A 46 -9.37 8.77 -21.74
C LYS A 46 -8.95 7.42 -22.31
N ALA A 47 -8.10 7.41 -23.34
CA ALA A 47 -7.66 6.16 -23.97
C ALA A 47 -6.64 5.45 -23.08
N ALA A 48 -5.67 6.17 -22.54
CA ALA A 48 -4.70 5.66 -21.58
C ALA A 48 -5.40 5.18 -20.29
N GLN A 49 -6.41 5.92 -19.79
CA GLN A 49 -7.20 5.47 -18.64
C GLN A 49 -7.89 4.15 -18.95
N LYS A 50 -8.55 4.02 -20.10
CA LYS A 50 -9.22 2.77 -20.48
C LYS A 50 -8.22 1.61 -20.54
N ALA A 51 -7.04 1.83 -21.12
CA ALA A 51 -5.99 0.83 -21.18
C ALA A 51 -5.54 0.40 -19.77
N ALA A 52 -5.38 1.33 -18.83
CA ALA A 52 -5.06 0.99 -17.44
C ALA A 52 -6.18 0.20 -16.75
N VAL A 53 -7.45 0.55 -17.00
CA VAL A 53 -8.62 -0.19 -16.48
C VAL A 53 -8.66 -1.60 -17.03
N ASP A 54 -8.55 -1.76 -18.36
CA ASP A 54 -8.59 -3.08 -18.99
C ASP A 54 -7.42 -3.95 -18.49
N GLU A 55 -6.21 -3.39 -18.43
CA GLU A 55 -5.01 -4.08 -17.99
C GLU A 55 -5.08 -4.50 -16.52
N TYR A 56 -5.65 -3.66 -15.64
CA TYR A 56 -5.83 -4.02 -14.25
C TYR A 56 -6.91 -5.08 -14.06
N PHE A 57 -8.09 -4.86 -14.63
CA PHE A 57 -9.24 -5.72 -14.39
C PHE A 57 -9.17 -7.07 -15.13
N LYS A 58 -8.29 -7.24 -16.12
CA LYS A 58 -8.05 -8.56 -16.72
C LYS A 58 -7.64 -9.61 -15.67
N HIS A 59 -7.03 -9.20 -14.56
CA HIS A 59 -6.60 -10.10 -13.48
C HIS A 59 -7.73 -10.54 -12.54
N TRP A 60 -8.90 -9.88 -12.62
CA TRP A 60 -10.00 -10.04 -11.65
C TRP A 60 -11.32 -10.41 -12.33
N ASP A 61 -11.57 -9.89 -13.52
CA ASP A 61 -12.80 -10.13 -14.27
C ASP A 61 -13.00 -11.64 -14.54
N ASN A 62 -14.20 -12.11 -14.23
CA ASN A 62 -14.64 -13.50 -14.36
C ASN A 62 -13.81 -14.51 -13.56
N LYS A 63 -13.13 -14.07 -12.49
CA LYS A 63 -12.29 -14.92 -11.63
C LYS A 63 -12.81 -14.88 -10.19
N SER A 64 -13.89 -15.61 -9.93
CA SER A 64 -14.51 -15.66 -8.61
C SER A 64 -13.65 -16.41 -7.59
N ALA A 65 -13.86 -16.12 -6.30
CA ALA A 65 -13.23 -16.88 -5.21
C ALA A 65 -13.59 -18.38 -5.24
N ALA A 66 -14.79 -18.74 -5.73
CA ALA A 66 -15.23 -20.14 -5.80
C ALA A 66 -14.44 -20.98 -6.83
N THR A 67 -13.93 -20.34 -7.88
CA THR A 67 -13.25 -21.00 -9.01
C THR A 67 -11.76 -20.69 -9.08
N GLU A 68 -11.22 -19.93 -8.13
CA GLU A 68 -9.82 -19.54 -8.13
C GLU A 68 -8.92 -20.77 -7.88
N THR A 69 -7.87 -20.88 -8.69
CA THR A 69 -6.86 -21.93 -8.60
C THR A 69 -5.48 -21.34 -8.31
N GLU A 70 -4.50 -22.19 -7.99
CA GLU A 70 -3.12 -21.74 -7.81
C GLU A 70 -2.54 -21.15 -9.09
N GLU A 71 -2.93 -21.64 -10.28
CA GLU A 71 -2.54 -21.07 -11.56
C GLU A 71 -3.06 -19.64 -11.73
N THR A 72 -4.30 -19.39 -11.27
CA THR A 72 -4.89 -18.05 -11.30
C THR A 72 -4.13 -17.08 -10.39
N ARG A 73 -3.73 -17.54 -9.19
CA ARG A 73 -2.90 -16.76 -8.27
C ARG A 73 -1.50 -16.53 -8.84
N LYS A 74 -0.90 -17.58 -9.41
CA LYS A 74 0.41 -17.51 -10.05
C LYS A 74 0.42 -16.48 -11.18
N ALA A 75 -0.60 -16.45 -12.04
CA ALA A 75 -0.70 -15.46 -13.10
C ALA A 75 -0.71 -14.02 -12.57
N ARG A 76 -1.35 -13.75 -11.43
CA ARG A 76 -1.28 -12.43 -10.76
C ARG A 76 0.11 -12.13 -10.22
N ARG A 77 0.78 -13.11 -9.61
CA ARG A 77 2.13 -12.96 -9.08
C ARG A 77 3.18 -12.77 -10.19
N ASP A 78 3.03 -13.45 -11.33
CA ASP A 78 3.95 -13.31 -12.46
C ASP A 78 3.88 -11.90 -13.09
N GLU A 79 2.72 -11.25 -13.03
CA GLU A 79 2.48 -9.88 -13.55
C GLU A 79 2.34 -8.83 -12.41
N TYR A 80 2.85 -9.09 -11.22
CA TYR A 80 2.60 -8.25 -10.02
C TYR A 80 2.99 -6.77 -10.23
N ALA A 81 4.10 -6.51 -10.93
CA ALA A 81 4.62 -5.16 -11.13
C ALA A 81 3.66 -4.34 -12.01
N THR A 82 3.24 -4.92 -13.14
CA THR A 82 2.22 -4.35 -14.03
C THR A 82 0.87 -4.18 -13.32
N LEU A 83 0.39 -5.20 -12.60
CA LEU A 83 -0.85 -5.15 -11.81
C LEU A 83 -0.84 -3.97 -10.83
N THR A 84 0.23 -3.86 -10.03
CA THR A 84 0.39 -2.82 -9.01
C THR A 84 0.51 -1.42 -9.64
N ARG A 85 1.28 -1.29 -10.72
CA ARG A 85 1.47 0.00 -11.42
C ARG A 85 0.15 0.52 -11.99
N HIS A 86 -0.62 -0.33 -12.65
CA HIS A 86 -1.93 0.07 -13.20
C HIS A 86 -2.96 0.35 -12.12
N TYR A 87 -2.96 -0.43 -11.03
CA TYR A 87 -3.78 -0.13 -9.87
C TYR A 87 -3.56 1.30 -9.36
N TYR A 88 -2.31 1.68 -9.07
CA TYR A 88 -2.02 3.01 -8.54
C TYR A 88 -2.22 4.14 -9.56
N ASN A 89 -2.08 3.87 -10.87
CA ASN A 89 -2.48 4.81 -11.91
C ASN A 89 -3.98 5.16 -11.86
N LEU A 90 -4.82 4.21 -11.44
CA LEU A 90 -6.26 4.38 -11.29
C LEU A 90 -6.63 4.98 -9.93
N ALA A 91 -6.05 4.46 -8.84
CA ALA A 91 -6.48 4.72 -7.47
C ALA A 91 -5.87 5.97 -6.82
N THR A 92 -4.67 6.43 -7.23
CA THR A 92 -3.92 7.47 -6.47
C THR A 92 -4.74 8.74 -6.21
N ASP A 93 -5.44 9.28 -7.21
CA ASP A 93 -6.22 10.52 -7.00
C ASP A 93 -7.44 10.32 -6.09
N LEU A 94 -8.03 9.12 -6.11
CA LEU A 94 -9.12 8.73 -5.20
C LEU A 94 -8.60 8.60 -3.77
N TYR A 95 -7.41 8.04 -3.59
CA TYR A 95 -6.74 7.95 -2.30
C TYR A 95 -6.32 9.31 -1.76
N GLU A 96 -5.73 10.19 -2.55
CA GLU A 96 -5.40 11.53 -2.05
C GLU A 96 -6.64 12.33 -1.64
N TYR A 97 -7.73 12.20 -2.39
CA TYR A 97 -8.99 12.87 -2.08
C TYR A 97 -9.68 12.27 -0.84
N GLY A 98 -9.74 10.95 -0.73
CA GLY A 98 -10.52 10.24 0.30
C GLY A 98 -9.74 9.90 1.57
N TRP A 99 -8.43 9.69 1.47
CA TRP A 99 -7.56 9.16 2.53
C TRP A 99 -6.49 10.16 2.98
N GLY A 100 -5.95 10.98 2.07
CA GLY A 100 -4.88 11.93 2.36
C GLY A 100 -3.56 11.51 1.72
N THR A 101 -2.40 11.96 2.23
CA THR A 101 -1.10 11.71 1.58
C THR A 101 -0.28 10.56 2.18
N SER A 102 -0.80 9.88 3.20
CA SER A 102 -0.22 8.69 3.82
C SER A 102 -1.18 7.51 3.59
N PHE A 103 -0.88 6.68 2.59
CA PHE A 103 -1.76 5.58 2.16
C PHE A 103 -1.51 4.32 2.98
N HIS A 104 -1.89 4.34 4.26
CA HIS A 104 -1.79 3.16 5.12
C HIS A 104 -2.81 3.21 6.27
N PHE A 105 -2.98 2.09 6.95
CA PHE A 105 -3.80 1.98 8.15
C PHE A 105 -3.02 2.38 9.40
N CYS A 106 -3.76 2.68 10.46
CA CYS A 106 -3.19 2.97 11.77
C CYS A 106 -4.16 2.61 12.89
N ARG A 107 -3.61 2.53 14.10
CA ARG A 107 -4.39 2.41 15.33
C ARG A 107 -4.91 3.77 15.77
N PHE A 108 -6.08 3.82 16.39
CA PHE A 108 -6.70 5.06 16.86
C PHE A 108 -6.83 5.08 18.39
N ALA A 109 -6.35 6.16 19.01
CA ALA A 109 -6.68 6.45 20.41
C ALA A 109 -8.02 7.20 20.51
N ALA A 110 -8.68 7.11 21.67
CA ALA A 110 -9.94 7.81 21.91
C ALA A 110 -9.78 9.33 21.75
N GLY A 111 -10.63 9.94 20.93
CA GLY A 111 -10.60 11.39 20.64
C GLY A 111 -9.45 11.84 19.73
N GLU A 112 -8.67 10.91 19.17
CA GLU A 112 -7.59 11.23 18.25
C GLU A 112 -8.10 11.37 16.82
N SER A 113 -7.83 12.51 16.18
CA SER A 113 -8.16 12.73 14.78
C SER A 113 -7.35 11.81 13.85
N PHE A 114 -7.92 11.44 12.71
CA PHE A 114 -7.28 10.60 11.69
C PHE A 114 -5.81 10.98 11.38
N TYR A 115 -5.54 12.24 11.05
CA TYR A 115 -4.19 12.70 10.71
C TYR A 115 -3.18 12.66 11.87
N LYS A 116 -3.64 12.75 13.12
CA LYS A 116 -2.76 12.59 14.29
C LYS A 116 -2.45 11.12 14.53
N ALA A 117 -3.44 10.25 14.38
CA ALA A 117 -3.29 8.81 14.54
C ALA A 117 -2.32 8.23 13.51
N ILE A 118 -2.42 8.66 12.24
CA ILE A 118 -1.54 8.19 11.18
C ILE A 118 -0.09 8.66 11.41
N ALA A 119 0.12 9.95 11.73
CA ALA A 119 1.44 10.47 12.07
C ALA A 119 2.05 9.78 13.31
N ARG A 120 1.23 9.52 14.34
CA ARG A 120 1.68 8.76 15.53
C ARG A 120 2.10 7.34 15.16
N HIS A 121 1.43 6.70 14.21
CA HIS A 121 1.78 5.36 13.75
C HIS A 121 3.12 5.37 13.02
N GLU A 122 3.35 6.34 12.14
CA GLU A 122 4.63 6.56 11.44
C GLU A 122 5.75 6.85 12.46
N HIS A 123 5.53 7.74 13.42
CA HIS A 123 6.49 8.02 14.49
C HIS A 123 6.80 6.78 15.36
N TYR A 124 5.80 5.93 15.61
CA TYR A 124 6.00 4.69 16.38
C TYR A 124 6.92 3.72 15.63
N LEU A 125 6.82 3.60 14.30
CA LEU A 125 7.76 2.81 13.51
C LEU A 125 9.18 3.39 13.59
N ALA A 126 9.34 4.70 13.38
CA ALA A 126 10.64 5.37 13.46
C ALA A 126 11.29 5.19 14.84
N LEU A 127 10.49 5.33 15.90
CA LEU A 127 10.91 5.08 17.29
C LEU A 127 11.36 3.63 17.49
N LYS A 128 10.57 2.65 17.02
CA LYS A 128 10.87 1.22 17.16
C LYS A 128 12.14 0.80 16.42
N MET A 129 12.42 1.45 15.29
CA MET A 129 13.66 1.26 14.56
C MET A 129 14.85 1.99 15.20
N GLY A 130 14.61 2.90 16.14
CA GLY A 130 15.65 3.76 16.70
C GLY A 130 16.26 4.68 15.65
N MET A 131 15.46 5.15 14.69
CA MET A 131 15.91 5.99 13.59
C MET A 131 16.51 7.30 14.10
N GLN A 132 17.72 7.65 13.64
CA GLN A 132 18.48 8.80 14.12
C GLN A 132 18.56 9.92 13.09
N GLU A 133 18.92 11.12 13.57
CA GLU A 133 19.24 12.25 12.72
C GLU A 133 20.37 11.90 11.73
N ASN A 134 20.26 12.41 10.50
CA ASN A 134 21.22 12.25 9.42
C ASN A 134 21.48 10.81 8.93
N TRP A 135 20.82 9.80 9.48
CA TRP A 135 20.79 8.47 8.90
C TRP A 135 20.30 8.50 7.45
N ARG A 136 20.86 7.64 6.62
CA ARG A 136 20.36 7.38 5.28
C ARG A 136 19.34 6.25 5.35
N VAL A 137 18.08 6.58 5.12
CA VAL A 137 16.94 5.67 5.29
C VAL A 137 16.29 5.40 3.94
N LEU A 138 15.98 4.14 3.65
CA LEU A 138 15.20 3.76 2.46
C LEU A 138 13.73 3.55 2.85
N ASP A 139 12.82 4.19 2.13
CA ASP A 139 11.38 3.95 2.17
C ASP A 139 10.98 3.10 0.96
N VAL A 140 10.68 1.82 1.19
CA VAL A 140 10.33 0.85 0.14
C VAL A 140 8.84 0.92 -0.14
N GLY A 141 8.47 1.44 -1.32
CA GLY A 141 7.08 1.68 -1.71
C GLY A 141 6.55 3.03 -1.19
N CYS A 142 7.30 4.11 -1.40
CA CYS A 142 7.08 5.39 -0.71
C CYS A 142 5.76 6.12 -1.03
N GLY A 143 4.97 5.64 -2.01
CA GLY A 143 3.74 6.29 -2.43
C GLY A 143 3.97 7.75 -2.84
N VAL A 144 3.10 8.65 -2.37
CA VAL A 144 3.26 10.11 -2.50
C VAL A 144 4.10 10.73 -1.36
N GLY A 145 4.83 9.91 -0.59
CA GLY A 145 5.84 10.31 0.38
C GLY A 145 5.31 10.86 1.71
N GLY A 146 4.05 10.61 2.08
CA GLY A 146 3.47 11.07 3.35
C GLY A 146 4.28 10.61 4.57
N PRO A 147 4.46 9.29 4.77
CA PRO A 147 5.22 8.76 5.91
C PRO A 147 6.65 9.27 5.96
N ALA A 148 7.34 9.33 4.81
CA ALA A 148 8.68 9.88 4.73
C ALA A 148 8.74 11.32 5.25
N ARG A 149 7.80 12.19 4.87
CA ARG A 149 7.79 13.59 5.33
C ARG A 149 7.57 13.70 6.84
N GLU A 150 6.64 12.94 7.40
CA GLU A 150 6.39 12.95 8.85
C GLU A 150 7.58 12.38 9.63
N MET A 151 8.14 11.25 9.19
CA MET A 151 9.34 10.66 9.80
C MET A 151 10.57 11.57 9.70
N ILE A 152 10.77 12.30 8.60
CA ILE A 152 11.84 13.30 8.47
C ILE A 152 11.66 14.40 9.52
N LYS A 153 10.46 14.97 9.66
CA LYS A 153 10.18 16.01 10.66
C LYS A 153 10.43 15.51 12.08
N PHE A 154 10.12 14.24 12.35
CA PHE A 154 10.27 13.63 13.67
C PHE A 154 11.72 13.33 14.04
N THR A 155 12.53 12.87 13.08
CA THR A 155 13.87 12.31 13.35
C THR A 155 15.05 13.12 12.79
N GLY A 156 14.83 13.93 11.76
CA GLY A 156 15.89 14.63 11.02
C GLY A 156 16.72 13.74 10.06
N ALA A 157 16.31 12.50 9.81
CA ALA A 157 16.97 11.61 8.86
C ALA A 157 16.88 12.09 7.40
N ASN A 158 17.69 11.48 6.53
CA ASN A 158 17.64 11.66 5.08
C ASN A 158 16.96 10.43 4.45
N VAL A 159 15.78 10.60 3.86
CA VAL A 159 14.99 9.49 3.30
C VAL A 159 15.11 9.46 1.78
N VAL A 160 15.38 8.27 1.25
CA VAL A 160 15.27 7.94 -0.18
C VAL A 160 14.04 7.07 -0.35
N GLY A 161 13.04 7.53 -1.09
CA GLY A 161 11.89 6.72 -1.47
C GLY A 161 12.17 5.86 -2.71
N LEU A 162 11.75 4.60 -2.70
CA LEU A 162 11.71 3.73 -3.87
C LEU A 162 10.26 3.48 -4.25
N ASN A 163 9.89 3.71 -5.51
CA ASN A 163 8.53 3.48 -5.98
C ASN A 163 8.53 3.11 -7.47
N ASN A 164 7.57 2.29 -7.92
CA ASN A 164 7.42 1.89 -9.31
C ASN A 164 6.45 2.78 -10.09
N ASN A 165 5.88 3.83 -9.49
CA ASN A 165 4.91 4.70 -10.14
C ASN A 165 5.46 6.14 -10.31
N ASP A 166 5.68 6.56 -11.56
CA ASP A 166 6.26 7.87 -11.88
C ASP A 166 5.39 9.04 -11.41
N TYR A 167 4.06 8.92 -11.55
CA TYR A 167 3.11 9.93 -11.05
C TYR A 167 3.26 10.15 -9.54
N GLN A 168 3.35 9.07 -8.75
CA GLN A 168 3.53 9.18 -7.31
C GLN A 168 4.91 9.76 -6.92
N ILE A 169 5.96 9.44 -7.68
CA ILE A 169 7.30 10.02 -7.51
C ILE A 169 7.27 11.54 -7.73
N GLU A 170 6.68 12.01 -8.83
CA GLU A 170 6.57 13.44 -9.12
C GLU A 170 5.81 14.19 -8.01
N ARG A 171 4.75 13.56 -7.47
CA ARG A 171 3.97 14.11 -6.36
C ARG A 171 4.73 14.13 -5.04
N SER A 172 5.44 13.06 -4.70
CA SER A 172 6.20 12.97 -3.46
C SER A 172 7.29 14.05 -3.39
N LEU A 173 8.02 14.25 -4.49
CA LEU A 173 9.02 15.32 -4.62
C LEU A 173 8.39 16.72 -4.49
N ARG A 174 7.23 16.93 -5.13
CA ARG A 174 6.50 18.20 -5.03
C ARG A 174 6.05 18.51 -3.60
N TYR A 175 5.46 17.53 -2.91
CA TYR A 175 5.02 17.71 -1.53
C TYR A 175 6.19 17.94 -0.58
N ALA A 176 7.27 17.17 -0.72
CA ALA A 176 8.49 17.39 0.07
C ALA A 176 9.03 18.80 -0.13
N LYS A 177 9.12 19.28 -1.37
CA LYS A 177 9.53 20.67 -1.67
C LYS A 177 8.59 21.70 -1.05
N LYS A 178 7.27 21.51 -1.15
CA LYS A 178 6.25 22.42 -0.59
C LYS A 178 6.38 22.55 0.94
N GLU A 179 6.80 21.48 1.61
CA GLU A 179 7.00 21.44 3.06
C GLU A 179 8.43 21.82 3.49
N GLY A 180 9.30 22.23 2.55
CA GLY A 180 10.69 22.61 2.85
C GLY A 180 11.63 21.44 3.13
N LEU A 181 11.25 20.22 2.73
CA LEU A 181 11.97 18.97 2.98
C LEU A 181 12.75 18.47 1.76
N GLY A 182 12.87 19.27 0.70
CA GLY A 182 13.52 18.86 -0.56
C GLY A 182 14.99 18.45 -0.42
N ASP A 183 15.70 18.94 0.60
CA ASP A 183 17.10 18.58 0.87
C ASP A 183 17.22 17.29 1.70
N LYS A 184 16.12 16.82 2.31
CA LYS A 184 16.06 15.64 3.17
C LYS A 184 15.34 14.45 2.53
N PHE A 185 14.59 14.68 1.45
CA PHE A 185 13.85 13.65 0.73
C PHE A 185 14.25 13.60 -0.74
N SER A 186 14.58 12.40 -1.23
CA SER A 186 14.68 12.11 -2.66
C SER A 186 13.89 10.85 -2.99
N ALA A 187 13.61 10.62 -4.27
CA ALA A 187 12.87 9.45 -4.72
C ALA A 187 13.53 8.85 -5.98
N VAL A 188 13.46 7.53 -6.10
CA VAL A 188 14.02 6.73 -7.18
C VAL A 188 12.91 5.84 -7.76
N LYS A 189 12.80 5.84 -9.08
CA LYS A 189 11.96 4.91 -9.82
C LYS A 189 12.61 3.53 -9.81
N GLY A 190 11.87 2.51 -9.41
CA GLY A 190 12.30 1.12 -9.54
C GLY A 190 11.39 0.12 -8.85
N ASP A 191 11.59 -1.14 -9.19
CA ASP A 191 10.98 -2.31 -8.57
C ASP A 191 11.77 -2.75 -7.33
N PHE A 192 11.09 -2.91 -6.20
CA PHE A 192 11.73 -3.34 -4.95
C PHE A 192 12.26 -4.79 -5.00
N MET A 193 11.88 -5.58 -6.01
CA MET A 193 12.45 -6.91 -6.23
C MET A 193 13.79 -6.83 -6.96
N GLN A 194 14.13 -5.66 -7.52
CA GLN A 194 15.28 -5.42 -8.39
C GLN A 194 15.99 -4.11 -8.01
N MET A 195 16.16 -3.87 -6.70
CA MET A 195 16.68 -2.61 -6.17
C MET A 195 18.05 -2.24 -6.75
N SER A 196 18.12 -1.17 -7.54
CA SER A 196 19.37 -0.66 -8.13
C SER A 196 20.21 0.18 -7.16
N PHE A 197 20.39 -0.31 -5.92
CA PHE A 197 21.26 0.29 -4.91
C PHE A 197 22.47 -0.62 -4.62
N PRO A 198 23.65 -0.06 -4.32
CA PRO A 198 24.78 -0.85 -3.83
C PRO A 198 24.44 -1.56 -2.51
N GLU A 199 25.13 -2.66 -2.24
CA GLU A 199 25.04 -3.34 -0.95
C GLU A 199 25.46 -2.40 0.20
N ASN A 200 24.92 -2.59 1.39
CA ASN A 200 25.33 -1.87 2.59
C ASN A 200 25.25 -0.32 2.45
N SER A 201 24.22 0.18 1.78
CA SER A 201 24.02 1.60 1.51
C SER A 201 23.24 2.34 2.59
N PHE A 202 22.32 1.67 3.29
CA PHE A 202 21.36 2.31 4.19
C PHE A 202 21.57 1.93 5.65
N ASP A 203 21.42 2.90 6.55
CA ASP A 203 21.46 2.69 7.99
C ASP A 203 20.17 2.00 8.48
N ALA A 204 19.05 2.36 7.85
CA ALA A 204 17.75 1.77 8.10
C ALA A 204 16.94 1.65 6.81
N VAL A 205 16.03 0.68 6.76
CA VAL A 205 15.04 0.53 5.69
C VAL A 205 13.68 0.35 6.36
N TYR A 206 12.64 0.95 5.81
CA TYR A 206 11.28 0.62 6.20
C TYR A 206 10.38 0.37 4.99
N ALA A 207 9.31 -0.38 5.24
CA ALA A 207 8.21 -0.57 4.32
C ALA A 207 6.90 -0.44 5.11
N ILE A 208 6.00 0.43 4.67
CA ILE A 208 4.67 0.55 5.29
C ILE A 208 3.68 0.04 4.27
N GLU A 209 3.14 -1.15 4.50
CA GLU A 209 2.05 -1.75 3.72
C GLU A 209 2.36 -1.93 2.23
N ALA A 210 3.64 -1.97 1.86
CA ALA A 210 4.08 -2.00 0.47
C ALA A 210 4.58 -3.38 0.00
N THR A 211 5.28 -4.13 0.85
CA THR A 211 5.92 -5.39 0.48
C THR A 211 4.92 -6.51 0.18
N VAL A 212 3.67 -6.38 0.62
CA VAL A 212 2.56 -7.26 0.22
C VAL A 212 2.31 -7.29 -1.30
N HIS A 213 2.69 -6.24 -2.03
CA HIS A 213 2.58 -6.23 -3.49
C HIS A 213 3.63 -7.12 -4.17
N ALA A 214 4.70 -7.50 -3.45
CA ALA A 214 5.75 -8.36 -3.97
C ALA A 214 5.21 -9.78 -4.23
N PRO A 215 5.70 -10.47 -5.26
CA PRO A 215 5.30 -11.85 -5.52
C PRO A 215 5.93 -12.83 -4.52
N SER A 216 6.94 -12.38 -3.77
CA SER A 216 7.64 -13.13 -2.73
C SER A 216 8.15 -12.19 -1.65
N LEU A 217 7.63 -12.34 -0.43
CA LEU A 217 8.12 -11.59 0.74
C LEU A 217 9.60 -11.90 1.02
N GLN A 218 10.01 -13.18 0.88
CA GLN A 218 11.41 -13.54 1.08
C GLN A 218 12.31 -12.81 0.07
N GLY A 219 11.93 -12.79 -1.20
CA GLY A 219 12.74 -12.15 -2.25
C GLY A 219 12.89 -10.64 -2.05
N VAL A 220 11.83 -9.93 -1.67
CA VAL A 220 11.94 -8.49 -1.37
C VAL A 220 12.74 -8.24 -0.09
N TYR A 221 12.57 -9.08 0.93
CA TYR A 221 13.36 -8.97 2.17
C TYR A 221 14.85 -9.27 1.93
N GLU A 222 15.21 -10.17 1.01
CA GLU A 222 16.61 -10.39 0.59
C GLU A 222 17.21 -9.15 -0.10
N GLN A 223 16.44 -8.43 -0.93
CA GLN A 223 16.88 -7.15 -1.49
C GLN A 223 17.10 -6.09 -0.39
N ILE A 224 16.16 -6.00 0.56
CA ILE A 224 16.27 -5.09 1.72
C ILE A 224 17.50 -5.45 2.56
N PHE A 225 17.72 -6.73 2.82
CA PHE A 225 18.89 -7.24 3.55
C PHE A 225 20.19 -6.85 2.84
N ARG A 226 20.26 -7.01 1.52
CA ARG A 226 21.43 -6.66 0.72
C ARG A 226 21.79 -5.18 0.83
N VAL A 227 20.81 -4.28 0.73
CA VAL A 227 21.05 -2.83 0.72
C VAL A 227 21.24 -2.24 2.12
N LEU A 228 20.84 -2.93 3.18
CA LEU A 228 21.13 -2.55 4.57
C LEU A 228 22.60 -2.73 4.93
N LYS A 229 23.16 -1.77 5.68
CA LYS A 229 24.49 -1.91 6.30
C LYS A 229 24.47 -3.03 7.36
N PRO A 230 25.61 -3.70 7.65
CA PRO A 230 25.70 -4.61 8.78
C PRO A 230 25.33 -3.88 10.09
N GLY A 231 24.48 -4.50 10.91
CA GLY A 231 23.89 -3.88 12.10
C GLY A 231 22.71 -2.93 11.82
N GLY A 232 22.39 -2.66 10.55
CA GLY A 232 21.26 -1.84 10.14
C GLY A 232 19.90 -2.48 10.42
N VAL A 233 18.86 -1.66 10.48
CA VAL A 233 17.52 -2.06 10.94
C VAL A 233 16.49 -2.02 9.81
N PHE A 234 15.67 -3.06 9.73
CA PHE A 234 14.47 -3.13 8.91
C PHE A 234 13.23 -3.04 9.79
N GLY A 235 12.33 -2.10 9.50
CA GLY A 235 11.01 -2.03 10.13
C GLY A 235 9.90 -2.14 9.09
N VAL A 236 8.87 -2.95 9.36
CA VAL A 236 7.75 -3.11 8.43
C VAL A 236 6.41 -3.20 9.14
N TYR A 237 5.41 -2.56 8.55
CA TYR A 237 4.00 -2.88 8.78
C TYR A 237 3.52 -3.70 7.58
N GLU A 238 3.30 -5.00 7.81
CA GLU A 238 2.98 -5.94 6.74
C GLU A 238 1.51 -6.33 6.75
N TRP A 239 0.96 -6.56 5.55
CA TRP A 239 -0.35 -7.18 5.38
C TRP A 239 -0.22 -8.69 5.36
N LEU A 240 -0.80 -9.36 6.36
CA LEU A 240 -0.72 -10.81 6.50
C LEU A 240 -2.07 -11.40 6.87
N MET A 241 -2.37 -12.58 6.32
CA MET A 241 -3.50 -13.39 6.74
C MET A 241 -3.20 -14.00 8.11
N THR A 242 -4.15 -13.95 9.03
CA THR A 242 -3.98 -14.52 10.38
C THR A 242 -4.25 -16.03 10.37
N ASP A 243 -4.08 -16.65 11.54
CA ASP A 243 -4.45 -18.06 11.74
C ASP A 243 -5.96 -18.31 11.64
N ASN A 244 -6.80 -17.27 11.80
CA ASN A 244 -8.25 -17.39 11.63
C ASN A 244 -8.66 -17.49 10.14
N TYR A 245 -7.76 -17.14 9.22
CA TYR A 245 -8.02 -17.33 7.80
C TYR A 245 -7.91 -18.81 7.42
N ASP A 246 -8.97 -19.26 6.76
CA ASP A 246 -9.11 -20.61 6.24
C ASP A 246 -9.39 -20.51 4.75
N ASN A 247 -8.49 -21.08 3.94
CA ASN A 247 -8.61 -21.05 2.49
C ASN A 247 -9.71 -22.00 1.98
N ASP A 248 -10.16 -22.96 2.77
CA ASP A 248 -11.23 -23.88 2.37
C ASP A 248 -12.62 -23.29 2.68
N ASN A 249 -12.68 -22.20 3.46
CA ASN A 249 -13.91 -21.45 3.72
C ASN A 249 -14.20 -20.46 2.56
N PRO A 250 -15.31 -20.61 1.81
CA PRO A 250 -15.62 -19.73 0.68
C PRO A 250 -15.77 -18.25 1.05
N GLU A 251 -16.35 -17.94 2.21
CA GLU A 251 -16.53 -16.56 2.69
C GLU A 251 -15.16 -15.92 2.96
N HIS A 252 -14.25 -16.65 3.58
CA HIS A 252 -12.90 -16.17 3.84
C HIS A 252 -12.16 -15.87 2.53
N ARG A 253 -12.25 -16.77 1.54
CA ARG A 253 -11.64 -16.57 0.22
C ARG A 253 -12.21 -15.36 -0.50
N GLU A 254 -13.52 -15.13 -0.40
CA GLU A 254 -14.19 -13.98 -1.01
C GLU A 254 -13.72 -12.66 -0.38
N ILE A 255 -13.65 -12.62 0.97
CA ILE A 255 -13.12 -11.46 1.69
C ILE A 255 -11.66 -11.18 1.28
N ARG A 256 -10.80 -12.20 1.30
CA ARG A 256 -9.39 -12.06 0.87
C ARG A 256 -9.30 -11.57 -0.58
N LEU A 257 -10.07 -12.15 -1.49
CA LEU A 257 -10.02 -11.78 -2.90
C LEU A 257 -10.52 -10.34 -3.14
N GLY A 258 -11.56 -9.91 -2.43
CA GLY A 258 -12.05 -8.54 -2.51
C GLY A 258 -11.04 -7.51 -1.97
N ILE A 259 -10.29 -7.87 -0.93
CA ILE A 259 -9.14 -7.09 -0.45
C ILE A 259 -8.06 -7.04 -1.56
N GLU A 260 -7.63 -8.21 -2.06
CA GLU A 260 -6.58 -8.27 -3.07
C GLU A 260 -6.90 -7.45 -4.33
N GLN A 261 -8.16 -7.54 -4.80
CA GLN A 261 -8.64 -6.77 -5.95
C GLN A 261 -8.79 -5.28 -5.65
N GLY A 262 -9.24 -4.91 -4.46
CA GLY A 262 -9.50 -3.51 -4.16
C GLY A 262 -8.24 -2.73 -3.78
N ASP A 263 -7.19 -3.45 -3.37
CA ASP A 263 -5.92 -2.88 -2.93
C ASP A 263 -4.76 -3.15 -3.91
N GLY A 264 -4.99 -3.86 -5.03
CA GLY A 264 -3.94 -4.12 -6.02
C GLY A 264 -2.87 -5.09 -5.53
N ILE A 265 -3.25 -6.05 -4.69
CA ILE A 265 -2.35 -7.03 -4.09
C ILE A 265 -2.40 -8.30 -4.93
N SER A 266 -1.24 -8.80 -5.36
CA SER A 266 -1.18 -9.99 -6.21
C SER A 266 -1.63 -11.25 -5.46
N ASN A 267 -1.16 -11.41 -4.22
CA ASN A 267 -1.49 -12.52 -3.33
C ASN A 267 -1.04 -12.23 -1.89
N MET A 268 -1.95 -12.30 -0.91
CA MET A 268 -1.58 -12.27 0.51
C MET A 268 -1.16 -13.65 1.04
N VAL A 269 -0.24 -13.66 1.99
CA VAL A 269 0.28 -14.88 2.65
C VAL A 269 -0.01 -14.87 4.15
N LYS A 270 0.13 -16.01 4.83
CA LYS A 270 -0.09 -16.08 6.28
C LYS A 270 1.02 -15.40 7.08
N VAL A 271 0.71 -15.00 8.32
CA VAL A 271 1.69 -14.47 9.29
C VAL A 271 2.89 -15.40 9.45
N SER A 272 2.65 -16.71 9.53
CA SER A 272 3.71 -17.72 9.61
C SER A 272 4.68 -17.68 8.43
N GLU A 273 4.18 -17.39 7.23
CA GLU A 273 4.99 -17.29 6.01
C GLU A 273 5.80 -15.99 6.00
N GLY A 274 5.21 -14.86 6.40
CA GLY A 274 5.95 -13.59 6.55
C GLY A 274 7.08 -13.68 7.58
N LEU A 275 6.82 -14.29 8.74
CA LEU A 275 7.82 -14.55 9.77
C LEU A 275 8.92 -15.52 9.31
N ALA A 276 8.58 -16.50 8.47
CA ALA A 276 9.56 -17.40 7.88
C ALA A 276 10.42 -16.67 6.83
N ALA A 277 9.79 -15.85 5.98
CA ALA A 277 10.45 -15.07 4.94
C ALA A 277 11.51 -14.11 5.49
N ILE A 278 11.20 -13.36 6.55
CA ILE A 278 12.15 -12.40 7.14
C ILE A 278 13.38 -13.09 7.73
N LYS A 279 13.19 -14.27 8.34
CA LYS A 279 14.28 -15.10 8.86
C LYS A 279 15.09 -15.74 7.74
N ALA A 280 14.42 -16.23 6.69
CA ALA A 280 15.07 -16.84 5.53
C ALA A 280 15.93 -15.84 4.76
N ALA A 281 15.54 -14.56 4.73
CA ALA A 281 16.34 -13.47 4.18
C ALA A 281 17.61 -13.15 4.98
N GLY A 282 17.81 -13.75 6.16
CA GLY A 282 19.01 -13.61 6.99
C GLY A 282 18.90 -12.61 8.14
N PHE A 283 17.72 -12.02 8.37
CA PHE A 283 17.54 -11.09 9.48
C PHE A 283 17.42 -11.77 10.84
N GLU A 284 17.95 -11.09 11.86
CA GLU A 284 17.61 -11.35 13.27
C GLU A 284 16.32 -10.60 13.62
N LEU A 285 15.23 -11.32 13.85
CA LEU A 285 13.95 -10.72 14.22
C LEU A 285 13.98 -10.30 15.69
N GLU A 286 14.06 -8.99 15.95
CA GLU A 286 14.16 -8.42 17.31
C GLU A 286 12.79 -8.27 17.98
N HIS A 287 11.77 -7.92 17.19
CA HIS A 287 10.42 -7.73 17.67
C HIS A 287 9.41 -8.01 16.56
N HIS A 288 8.29 -8.63 16.92
CA HIS A 288 7.11 -8.64 16.06
C HIS A 288 5.84 -8.63 16.89
N GLU A 289 4.79 -8.01 16.37
CA GLU A 289 3.48 -7.94 17.01
C GLU A 289 2.39 -7.63 15.99
N ASP A 290 1.19 -8.16 16.19
CA ASP A 290 0.02 -7.68 15.46
C ASP A 290 -0.54 -6.43 16.15
N LEU A 291 -0.35 -5.27 15.53
CA LEU A 291 -0.84 -4.01 16.08
C LEU A 291 -2.37 -3.90 16.00
N ALA A 292 -3.02 -4.60 15.07
CA ALA A 292 -4.47 -4.60 14.93
C ALA A 292 -5.19 -5.30 16.10
N GLU A 293 -4.50 -6.19 16.81
CA GLU A 293 -5.03 -6.97 17.95
C GLU A 293 -4.91 -6.24 19.29
N ARG A 294 -4.23 -5.09 19.34
CA ARG A 294 -4.16 -4.31 20.57
C ARG A 294 -5.56 -3.82 20.96
N PRO A 295 -5.87 -3.75 22.27
CA PRO A 295 -7.23 -3.52 22.76
C PRO A 295 -7.64 -2.04 22.69
N ASP A 296 -7.66 -1.48 21.48
CA ASP A 296 -8.12 -0.11 21.25
C ASP A 296 -9.64 -0.03 21.32
N ALA A 297 -10.14 1.07 21.89
CA ALA A 297 -11.57 1.35 21.94
C ALA A 297 -12.17 1.60 20.55
N ILE A 298 -11.34 2.08 19.61
CA ILE A 298 -11.73 2.39 18.24
C ILE A 298 -11.02 1.41 17.31
N PRO A 299 -11.75 0.64 16.48
CA PRO A 299 -11.11 -0.29 15.56
C PRO A 299 -10.34 0.46 14.47
N TRP A 300 -9.22 -0.11 14.02
CA TRP A 300 -8.41 0.46 12.93
C TRP A 300 -9.21 0.64 11.62
N TYR A 301 -10.25 -0.17 11.40
CA TYR A 301 -11.11 -0.09 10.22
C TYR A 301 -12.27 0.92 10.37
N TYR A 302 -12.37 1.67 11.48
CA TYR A 302 -13.47 2.63 11.67
C TYR A 302 -13.64 3.64 10.52
N PRO A 303 -12.57 4.16 9.86
CA PRO A 303 -12.74 5.13 8.78
C PRO A 303 -13.49 4.55 7.59
N LEU A 304 -13.51 3.21 7.45
CA LEU A 304 -14.18 2.48 6.38
C LEU A 304 -15.55 1.92 6.79
N ALA A 305 -15.79 1.73 8.09
CA ALA A 305 -16.96 1.01 8.60
C ALA A 305 -18.30 1.70 8.34
N GLY A 306 -18.30 3.03 8.17
CA GLY A 306 -19.54 3.80 8.05
C GLY A 306 -20.40 3.79 9.33
N GLU A 307 -19.79 3.55 10.50
CA GLU A 307 -20.49 3.43 11.78
C GLU A 307 -20.25 4.64 12.69
N PHE A 308 -21.27 5.48 12.87
CA PHE A 308 -21.19 6.70 13.69
C PHE A 308 -20.86 6.46 15.17
N LYS A 309 -21.02 5.23 15.68
CA LYS A 309 -20.67 4.90 17.07
C LYS A 309 -19.17 5.02 17.38
N TYR A 310 -18.31 5.04 16.36
CA TYR A 310 -16.86 5.22 16.51
C TYR A 310 -16.39 6.67 16.37
N MET A 311 -17.32 7.62 16.20
CA MET A 311 -17.00 9.04 16.08
C MET A 311 -16.27 9.54 17.34
N GLY A 312 -15.06 10.05 17.15
CA GLY A 312 -14.24 10.69 18.19
C GLY A 312 -14.28 12.21 18.14
N SER A 313 -14.73 12.80 17.03
CA SER A 313 -14.88 14.24 16.85
C SER A 313 -16.00 14.59 15.85
N ILE A 314 -16.48 15.85 15.86
CA ILE A 314 -17.45 16.35 14.88
C ILE A 314 -16.92 16.22 13.43
N GLY A 315 -15.59 16.27 13.26
CA GLY A 315 -14.96 16.09 11.94
C GLY A 315 -15.23 14.72 11.32
N ASP A 316 -15.42 13.68 12.14
CA ASP A 316 -15.62 12.31 11.62
C ASP A 316 -17.00 12.13 10.99
N ILE A 317 -17.93 13.07 11.16
CA ILE A 317 -19.24 13.04 10.47
C ILE A 317 -19.04 12.92 8.95
N PHE A 318 -18.06 13.64 8.39
CA PHE A 318 -17.78 13.58 6.96
C PHE A 318 -17.06 12.27 6.57
N THR A 319 -16.07 11.84 7.35
CA THR A 319 -15.31 10.60 7.13
C THR A 319 -16.21 9.36 7.20
N ILE A 320 -17.08 9.30 8.20
CA ILE A 320 -18.01 8.18 8.41
C ILE A 320 -19.17 8.28 7.41
N GLY A 321 -19.76 9.48 7.27
CA GLY A 321 -20.89 9.73 6.38
C GLY A 321 -20.63 9.28 4.94
N ARG A 322 -19.46 9.59 4.38
CA ARG A 322 -19.08 9.16 3.02
C ARG A 322 -18.98 7.63 2.86
N MET A 323 -18.73 6.90 3.94
CA MET A 323 -18.56 5.43 3.93
C MET A 323 -19.84 4.66 4.26
N THR A 324 -20.90 5.33 4.70
CA THR A 324 -22.23 4.71 4.84
C THR A 324 -22.77 4.21 3.51
N TRP A 325 -23.75 3.29 3.55
CA TRP A 325 -24.41 2.78 2.34
C TRP A 325 -25.04 3.91 1.49
N TRP A 326 -25.61 4.93 2.11
CA TRP A 326 -26.21 6.07 1.41
C TRP A 326 -25.15 7.05 0.90
N GLY A 327 -24.09 7.31 1.68
CA GLY A 327 -22.97 8.16 1.28
C GLY A 327 -22.25 7.59 0.06
N ARG A 328 -21.91 6.30 0.11
CA ARG A 328 -21.37 5.57 -1.04
C ARG A 328 -22.36 5.55 -2.21
N GLY A 329 -23.63 5.26 -1.97
CA GLY A 329 -24.66 5.29 -3.00
C GLY A 329 -24.76 6.63 -3.75
N LEU A 330 -24.60 7.77 -3.05
CA LEU A 330 -24.57 9.10 -3.66
C LEU A 330 -23.30 9.31 -4.50
N ILE A 331 -22.13 8.95 -3.97
CA ILE A 331 -20.85 9.10 -4.67
C ILE A 331 -20.83 8.24 -5.93
N HIS A 332 -21.27 6.98 -5.86
CA HIS A 332 -21.31 6.07 -7.00
C HIS A 332 -22.26 6.60 -8.08
N LYS A 333 -23.44 7.11 -7.73
CA LYS A 333 -24.34 7.74 -8.71
C LYS A 333 -23.70 8.96 -9.37
N PHE A 334 -23.03 9.80 -8.58
CA PHE A 334 -22.34 10.98 -9.09
C PHE A 334 -21.22 10.62 -10.08
N ILE A 335 -20.40 9.61 -9.74
CA ILE A 335 -19.33 9.11 -10.61
C ILE A 335 -19.92 8.51 -11.89
N GLY A 336 -20.94 7.65 -11.79
CA GLY A 336 -21.56 6.99 -12.94
C GLY A 336 -22.24 7.98 -13.90
N VAL A 337 -22.92 8.99 -13.38
CA VAL A 337 -23.45 10.11 -14.19
C VAL A 337 -22.31 10.90 -14.83
N GLY A 338 -21.26 11.21 -14.06
CA GLY A 338 -20.09 11.93 -14.57
C GLY A 338 -19.38 11.19 -15.71
N GLU A 339 -19.25 9.87 -15.61
CA GLU A 339 -18.69 9.01 -16.67
C GLU A 339 -19.62 8.95 -17.90
N THR A 340 -20.94 8.79 -17.68
CA THR A 340 -21.95 8.79 -18.77
C THR A 340 -21.93 10.11 -19.54
N LEU A 341 -21.81 11.24 -18.85
CA LEU A 341 -21.70 12.58 -19.43
C LEU A 341 -20.29 12.90 -19.96
N ARG A 342 -19.34 11.94 -19.89
CA ARG A 342 -17.94 12.07 -20.34
C ARG A 342 -17.14 13.17 -19.63
N VAL A 343 -17.59 13.60 -18.44
CA VAL A 343 -16.88 14.49 -17.53
C VAL A 343 -15.79 13.73 -16.79
N MET A 344 -16.05 12.47 -16.44
CA MET A 344 -15.06 11.55 -15.89
C MET A 344 -14.49 10.63 -16.97
N PRO A 345 -13.22 10.19 -16.83
CA PRO A 345 -12.65 9.17 -17.70
C PRO A 345 -13.40 7.83 -17.66
N PRO A 346 -13.34 7.02 -18.73
CA PRO A 346 -13.97 5.70 -18.75
C PRO A 346 -13.34 4.76 -17.71
N GLY A 347 -14.19 3.91 -17.11
CA GLY A 347 -13.82 2.95 -16.06
C GLY A 347 -13.68 3.56 -14.66
N THR A 348 -13.93 4.86 -14.48
CA THR A 348 -13.88 5.51 -13.16
C THR A 348 -14.90 4.89 -12.21
N GLN A 349 -16.12 4.61 -12.70
CA GLN A 349 -17.14 3.91 -11.92
C GLN A 349 -16.67 2.53 -11.49
N LYS A 350 -16.10 1.75 -12.42
CA LYS A 350 -15.59 0.40 -12.14
C LYS A 350 -14.49 0.42 -11.08
N THR A 351 -13.56 1.37 -11.16
CA THR A 351 -12.54 1.58 -10.13
C THR A 351 -13.17 1.94 -8.77
N ALA A 352 -14.13 2.86 -8.75
CA ALA A 352 -14.83 3.24 -7.52
C ALA A 352 -15.60 2.08 -6.89
N ASP A 353 -16.27 1.26 -7.70
CA ASP A 353 -16.96 0.04 -7.26
C ASP A 353 -15.98 -0.97 -6.64
N SER A 354 -14.79 -1.14 -7.26
CA SER A 354 -13.74 -2.01 -6.74
C SER A 354 -13.17 -1.53 -5.40
N LEU A 355 -12.98 -0.22 -5.23
CA LEU A 355 -12.53 0.36 -3.94
C LEU A 355 -13.61 0.25 -2.86
N ALA A 356 -14.88 0.39 -3.21
CA ALA A 356 -15.99 0.20 -2.27
C ALA A 356 -16.09 -1.26 -1.80
N LEU A 357 -15.89 -2.22 -2.71
CA LEU A 357 -15.78 -3.63 -2.37
C LEU A 357 -14.60 -3.89 -1.41
N ALA A 358 -13.43 -3.31 -1.69
CA ALA A 358 -12.27 -3.39 -0.78
C ALA A 358 -12.66 -2.91 0.62
N ALA A 359 -13.26 -1.73 0.73
CA ALA A 359 -13.65 -1.16 2.03
C ALA A 359 -14.56 -2.11 2.83
N ASP A 360 -15.54 -2.75 2.18
CA ASP A 360 -16.40 -3.74 2.82
C ASP A 360 -15.62 -4.99 3.25
N CYS A 361 -14.75 -5.52 2.39
CA CYS A 361 -13.94 -6.70 2.68
C CYS A 361 -12.89 -6.43 3.76
N LEU A 362 -12.28 -5.24 3.80
CA LEU A 362 -11.34 -4.82 4.85
C LEU A 362 -12.04 -4.75 6.22
N VAL A 363 -13.24 -4.19 6.27
CA VAL A 363 -14.05 -4.14 7.51
C VAL A 363 -14.48 -5.55 7.93
N ALA A 364 -14.94 -6.38 6.99
CA ALA A 364 -15.34 -7.75 7.27
C ALA A 364 -14.15 -8.61 7.75
N GLY A 365 -13.02 -8.52 7.06
CA GLY A 365 -11.77 -9.18 7.40
C GLY A 365 -11.23 -8.74 8.76
N GLY A 366 -11.28 -7.45 9.07
CA GLY A 366 -10.90 -6.92 10.39
C GLY A 366 -11.82 -7.39 11.51
N ARG A 367 -13.15 -7.44 11.31
CA ARG A 367 -14.11 -7.94 12.31
C ARG A 367 -13.94 -9.42 12.62
N LYS A 368 -13.72 -10.20 11.56
CA LYS A 368 -13.47 -11.65 11.66
C LYS A 368 -12.01 -11.96 12.01
N LYS A 369 -11.16 -10.94 12.09
CA LYS A 369 -9.72 -11.06 12.35
C LYS A 369 -9.03 -12.02 11.38
N LEU A 370 -9.40 -11.99 10.10
CA LEU A 370 -8.86 -12.88 9.06
C LEU A 370 -7.50 -12.42 8.53
N PHE A 371 -7.24 -11.12 8.60
CA PHE A 371 -5.97 -10.52 8.19
C PHE A 371 -5.67 -9.32 9.09
N THR A 372 -4.43 -8.86 9.03
CA THR A 372 -3.99 -7.61 9.66
C THR A 372 -3.26 -6.77 8.61
N PRO A 373 -3.51 -5.44 8.54
CA PRO A 373 -2.78 -4.54 7.65
C PRO A 373 -1.49 -4.01 8.28
N MET A 374 -1.26 -4.27 9.58
CA MET A 374 -0.24 -3.61 10.37
C MET A 374 0.52 -4.60 11.27
N TYR A 375 0.90 -5.74 10.70
CA TYR A 375 1.78 -6.67 11.40
C TYR A 375 3.17 -6.06 11.49
N LEU A 376 3.56 -5.63 12.70
CA LEU A 376 4.85 -4.99 12.93
C LEU A 376 5.94 -6.05 13.00
N MET A 377 7.01 -5.85 12.23
CA MET A 377 8.27 -6.56 12.40
C MET A 377 9.42 -5.57 12.46
N ILE A 378 10.29 -5.70 13.46
CA ILE A 378 11.57 -5.00 13.58
C ILE A 378 12.66 -6.06 13.55
N ALA A 379 13.54 -5.97 12.57
CA ALA A 379 14.57 -6.95 12.34
C ALA A 379 15.91 -6.27 12.05
N ARG A 380 17.00 -6.93 12.42
CA ARG A 380 18.36 -6.40 12.28
C ARG A 380 19.18 -7.27 11.34
N LYS A 381 19.95 -6.62 10.47
CA LYS A 381 21.01 -7.29 9.72
C LYS A 381 22.17 -7.59 10.68
N PRO A 382 22.64 -8.83 10.82
CA PRO A 382 23.79 -9.15 11.68
C PRO A 382 25.01 -8.27 11.35
N LYS A 383 25.85 -7.98 12.36
CA LYS A 383 27.01 -7.08 12.20
C LYS A 383 28.17 -7.73 11.43
N ALA A 384 28.35 -9.04 11.62
CA ALA A 384 29.20 -9.99 10.91
C ALA A 384 29.18 -11.29 11.71
#